data_AF-A0A949XTL2-F1
#
_entry.id   AF-A0A949XTL2-F1
#
_cell.length_a   1.000
_cell.length_b   1.000
_cell.length_c   1.000
_cell.angle_alpha   90.00
_cell.angle_beta   90.00
_cell.angle_gamma   90.00
#
_symmetry.space_group_name_H-M   'P 1'
#
loop_
_entity.id
_entity.type
_entity.pdbx_description
1 polymer ?
#
loop_
_entity_poly.entity_id
_entity_poly.type
_entity_poly.pdbx_seq_one_letter_code
_entity_poly.pdbx_strand_id
1 'polypeptide(L)'
;MYLFETQVNPVTGKRQHITLSVDQEKALGLQAAPEMAAKMGGVLGPDRDPGAALVSEVGRRLVRDSDASRSPYVGNFHFYLLNDPETVNAFALPGGQVFITAGLFDRLENEAQLAGVLGHEIGHVVNRHTAEQMAKSRLGQMLTLAVGVGASGGDDRGRNAQMIAAMVNQVTQLRFSREDES
;
A
#
# COMPACT_ATOMS: atom_id res chain seq x y z
N MET A 1 -25.02 11.43 -6.28
CA MET A 1 -24.32 10.96 -7.49
C MET A 1 -22.91 10.59 -7.08
N TYR A 2 -22.57 9.31 -7.08
CA TYR A 2 -21.22 8.85 -6.72
C TYR A 2 -20.31 9.03 -7.94
N LEU A 3 -19.30 9.90 -7.84
CA LEU A 3 -18.32 10.13 -8.88
C LEU A 3 -17.26 9.03 -8.82
N PHE A 4 -17.57 7.86 -9.37
CA PHE A 4 -16.55 6.86 -9.69
C PHE A 4 -16.02 7.18 -11.08
N GLU A 5 -14.72 7.39 -11.20
CA GLU A 5 -14.08 7.52 -12.50
C GLU A 5 -13.65 6.12 -12.95
N THR A 6 -14.05 5.70 -14.14
CA THR A 6 -13.56 4.45 -14.72
C THR A 6 -12.25 4.73 -15.44
N GLN A 7 -11.14 4.21 -14.93
CA GLN A 7 -9.84 4.25 -15.61
C GLN A 7 -9.39 2.86 -16.04
N VAL A 8 -8.60 2.81 -17.12
CA VAL A 8 -7.95 1.59 -17.60
C VAL A 8 -6.57 1.50 -16.97
N ASN A 9 -6.26 0.37 -16.34
CA ASN A 9 -4.93 0.11 -15.81
C ASN A 9 -3.91 -0.04 -16.96
N PRO A 10 -2.84 0.76 -17.03
CA PRO A 10 -1.90 0.72 -18.15
C PRO A 10 -1.04 -0.55 -18.19
N VAL A 11 -0.95 -1.28 -17.08
CA VAL A 11 -0.17 -2.53 -16.99
C VAL A 11 -1.05 -3.73 -17.27
N THR A 12 -2.27 -3.79 -16.71
CA THR A 12 -3.11 -4.98 -16.79
C THR A 12 -4.26 -4.88 -17.80
N GLY A 13 -4.54 -3.68 -18.33
CA GLY A 13 -5.63 -3.44 -19.28
C GLY A 13 -7.05 -3.52 -18.68
N LYS A 14 -7.18 -3.82 -17.38
CA LYS A 14 -8.48 -3.91 -16.70
C LYS A 14 -9.11 -2.53 -16.51
N ARG A 15 -10.44 -2.43 -16.69
CA ARG A 15 -11.23 -1.25 -16.29
C ARG A 15 -11.50 -1.34 -14.79
N GLN A 16 -11.19 -0.27 -14.07
CA GLN A 16 -11.36 -0.21 -12.62
C GLN A 16 -12.22 0.99 -12.24
N HIS A 17 -13.13 0.78 -11.30
CA HIS A 17 -13.92 1.84 -10.68
C HIS A 17 -13.13 2.38 -9.49
N ILE A 18 -12.48 3.52 -9.70
CA ILE A 18 -11.58 4.13 -8.73
C ILE A 18 -12.14 5.47 -8.27
N THR A 19 -11.85 5.81 -7.01
CA THR A 19 -12.21 7.09 -6.41
C THR A 19 -11.01 8.05 -6.35
N LEU A 20 -9.78 7.52 -6.46
CA LEU A 20 -8.54 8.29 -6.39
C LEU A 20 -7.80 8.29 -7.72
N SER A 21 -7.18 9.42 -8.06
CA SER A 21 -6.15 9.46 -9.10
C SER A 21 -4.87 8.77 -8.62
N VAL A 22 -4.00 8.39 -9.56
CA VAL A 22 -2.70 7.78 -9.24
C VAL A 22 -1.87 8.65 -8.31
N ASP A 23 -1.84 9.97 -8.55
CA ASP A 23 -1.05 10.88 -7.71
C ASP A 23 -1.64 11.05 -6.31
N GLN A 24 -2.98 11.00 -6.19
CA GLN A 24 -3.63 10.97 -4.88
C GLN A 24 -3.31 9.67 -4.13
N GLU A 25 -3.29 8.52 -4.80
CA GLU A 25 -2.88 7.25 -4.18
C GLU A 25 -1.44 7.30 -3.68
N LYS A 26 -0.51 7.80 -4.49
CA LYS A 26 0.90 7.99 -4.09
C LYS A 26 1.02 8.87 -2.85
N ALA A 27 0.36 10.03 -2.88
CA ALA A 27 0.40 10.98 -1.78
C ALA A 27 -0.22 10.40 -0.50
N LEU A 28 -1.36 9.72 -0.63
CA LEU A 28 -2.06 9.12 0.49
C LEU A 28 -1.24 7.99 1.12
N GLY A 29 -0.68 7.09 0.31
CA GLY A 29 0.18 6.01 0.80
C GLY A 29 1.42 6.53 1.51
N LEU A 30 2.08 7.53 0.93
CA LEU A 30 3.28 8.14 1.52
C LEU A 30 2.97 8.83 2.86
N GLN A 31 1.82 9.49 2.98
CA GLN A 31 1.39 10.12 4.23
C GLN A 31 0.95 9.10 5.29
N ALA A 32 0.39 7.97 4.87
CA ALA A 32 -0.07 6.91 5.77
C ALA A 32 1.05 5.99 6.26
N ALA A 33 2.16 5.89 5.53
CA ALA A 33 3.26 4.97 5.86
C ALA A 33 3.86 5.17 7.27
N PRO A 34 4.12 6.41 7.76
CA PRO A 34 4.64 6.61 9.12
C PRO A 34 3.66 6.16 10.21
N GLU A 35 2.36 6.44 10.04
CA GLU A 35 1.33 6.05 11.00
C GLU A 35 1.14 4.54 11.02
N MET A 36 1.15 3.91 9.84
CA MET A 36 1.14 2.45 9.70
C MET A 36 2.33 1.81 10.40
N ALA A 37 3.54 2.31 10.15
CA ALA A 37 4.74 1.81 10.79
C ALA A 37 4.69 1.96 12.30
N ALA A 38 4.29 3.13 12.82
CA ALA A 38 4.19 3.37 14.25
C ALA A 38 3.22 2.41 14.95
N LYS A 39 2.12 2.05 14.29
CA LYS A 39 1.15 1.07 14.80
C LYS A 39 1.71 -0.36 14.87
N MET A 40 2.66 -0.68 14.01
CA MET A 40 3.24 -2.02 13.84
C MET A 40 4.67 -2.11 14.42
N GLY A 41 4.93 -1.41 15.53
CA GLY A 41 6.22 -1.48 16.24
C GLY A 41 7.37 -0.66 15.63
N GLY A 42 7.12 0.08 14.54
CA GLY A 42 8.09 0.91 13.83
C GLY A 42 8.75 0.19 12.65
N VAL A 43 9.65 0.90 11.95
CA VAL A 43 10.44 0.36 10.84
C VAL A 43 11.85 0.02 11.32
N LEU A 44 12.36 -1.14 10.93
CA LEU A 44 13.78 -1.48 11.02
C LEU A 44 14.54 -0.80 9.89
N GLY A 45 15.56 0.00 10.24
CA GLY A 45 16.32 0.77 9.25
C GLY A 45 17.34 -0.09 8.50
N PRO A 46 17.48 0.06 7.17
CA PRO A 46 18.42 -0.74 6.36
C PRO A 46 19.89 -0.53 6.76
N ASP A 47 20.24 0.60 7.36
CA ASP A 47 21.60 0.87 7.85
C ASP A 47 21.95 0.11 9.14
N ARG A 48 20.93 -0.40 9.84
CA ARG A 48 21.06 -1.03 11.16
C ARG A 48 20.66 -2.50 11.17
N ASP A 49 19.85 -2.92 10.20
CA ASP A 49 19.32 -4.26 10.10
C ASP A 49 19.55 -4.84 8.68
N PRO A 50 20.30 -5.94 8.54
CA PRO A 50 20.58 -6.55 7.25
C PRO A 50 19.33 -7.12 6.58
N GLY A 51 18.31 -7.52 7.35
CA GLY A 51 17.03 -7.97 6.81
C GLY A 51 16.27 -6.81 6.15
N ALA A 52 16.27 -5.63 6.77
CA ALA A 52 15.67 -4.43 6.17
C ALA A 52 16.38 -4.01 4.87
N ALA A 53 17.71 -4.15 4.81
CA ALA A 53 18.48 -3.93 3.58
C ALA A 53 18.11 -4.95 2.50
N LEU A 54 18.02 -6.24 2.84
CA LEU A 54 17.64 -7.31 1.91
C LEU A 54 16.23 -7.10 1.35
N VAL A 55 15.25 -6.78 2.21
CA VAL A 55 13.87 -6.48 1.79
C VAL A 55 13.84 -5.33 0.78
N SER A 56 14.59 -4.27 1.04
CA SER A 56 14.70 -3.11 0.15
C SER A 56 15.35 -3.45 -1.18
N GLU A 57 16.42 -4.24 -1.16
CA GLU A 57 17.15 -4.66 -2.36
C GLU A 57 16.29 -5.56 -3.25
N VAL A 58 15.73 -6.63 -2.68
CA VAL A 58 14.90 -7.60 -3.39
C VAL A 58 13.66 -6.92 -3.96
N GLY A 59 12.97 -6.09 -3.17
CA GLY A 59 11.80 -5.35 -3.62
C GLY A 59 12.10 -4.43 -4.81
N ARG A 60 13.18 -3.65 -4.73
CA ARG A 60 13.63 -2.79 -5.85
C ARG A 60 13.99 -3.58 -7.10
N ARG A 61 14.65 -4.73 -6.93
CA ARG A 61 15.00 -5.62 -8.04
C ARG A 61 13.74 -6.14 -8.73
N LEU A 62 12.76 -6.60 -7.97
CA LEU A 62 11.48 -7.07 -8.50
C LEU A 62 10.72 -5.99 -9.27
N VAL A 63 10.66 -4.76 -8.75
CA VAL A 63 9.99 -3.66 -9.46
C VAL A 63 10.66 -3.38 -10.81
N ARG A 64 11.99 -3.34 -10.82
CA ARG A 64 12.78 -3.07 -12.04
C ARG A 64 12.63 -4.18 -13.08
N ASP A 65 12.64 -5.43 -12.65
CA ASP A 65 12.74 -6.59 -13.54
C ASP A 65 11.36 -7.21 -13.88
N SER A 66 10.27 -6.54 -13.50
CA SER A 66 8.88 -6.96 -13.79
C SER A 66 8.08 -5.88 -14.52
N ASP A 67 6.83 -6.20 -14.85
CA ASP A 67 5.88 -5.26 -15.45
C ASP A 67 5.55 -4.04 -14.56
N ALA A 68 5.87 -4.11 -13.25
CA ALA A 68 5.76 -2.98 -12.34
C ALA A 68 6.64 -1.79 -12.78
N SER A 69 7.72 -2.04 -13.53
CA SER A 69 8.59 -1.00 -14.12
C SER A 69 7.85 -0.09 -15.10
N ARG A 70 6.76 -0.58 -15.72
CA ARG A 70 5.90 0.19 -16.63
C ARG A 70 4.69 0.81 -15.92
N SER A 71 4.51 0.50 -14.63
CA SER A 71 3.42 1.04 -13.84
C SER A 71 3.67 2.52 -13.53
N PRO A 72 2.61 3.30 -13.32
CA PRO A 72 2.78 4.70 -12.94
C PRO A 72 3.32 4.87 -11.51
N TYR A 73 3.51 3.76 -10.77
CA TYR A 73 4.04 3.71 -9.40
C TYR A 73 5.54 3.39 -9.34
N VAL A 74 6.20 3.10 -10.46
CA VAL A 74 7.61 2.63 -10.50
C VAL A 74 8.59 3.45 -9.64
N GLY A 75 8.43 4.77 -9.60
CA GLY A 75 9.28 5.68 -8.80
C GLY A 75 8.80 5.93 -7.36
N ASN A 76 7.73 5.28 -6.91
CA ASN A 76 7.08 5.50 -5.61
C ASN A 76 7.02 4.23 -4.75
N PHE A 77 7.63 3.13 -5.21
CA PHE A 77 7.75 1.91 -4.42
C PHE A 77 8.77 2.09 -3.30
N HIS A 78 8.33 1.84 -2.07
CA HIS A 78 9.22 1.72 -0.91
C HIS A 78 8.87 0.45 -0.15
N PHE A 79 9.90 -0.21 0.38
CA PHE A 79 9.80 -1.48 1.07
C PHE A 79 10.24 -1.30 2.51
N TYR A 80 9.45 -1.82 3.44
CA TYR A 80 9.65 -1.61 4.86
C TYR A 80 9.61 -2.95 5.60
N LEU A 81 10.62 -3.21 6.42
CA LEU A 81 10.59 -4.27 7.42
C LEU A 81 10.07 -3.68 8.73
N LEU A 82 8.93 -4.16 9.19
CA LEU A 82 8.28 -3.70 10.42
C LEU A 82 8.82 -4.48 11.62
N ASN A 83 9.09 -3.77 12.71
CA ASN A 83 9.55 -4.35 13.97
C ASN A 83 8.39 -4.96 14.77
N ASP A 84 7.70 -5.93 14.15
CA ASP A 84 6.60 -6.70 14.72
C ASP A 84 6.92 -8.20 14.56
N PRO A 85 7.47 -8.85 15.60
CA PRO A 85 7.82 -10.27 15.56
C PRO A 85 6.61 -11.20 15.77
N GLU A 86 5.50 -10.69 16.31
CA GLU A 86 4.33 -11.51 16.67
C GLU A 86 3.40 -11.72 15.47
N THR A 87 3.25 -10.69 14.64
CA THR A 87 2.38 -10.75 13.45
C THR A 87 3.08 -11.42 12.28
N VAL A 88 2.37 -12.32 11.58
CA VAL A 88 2.81 -12.97 10.36
C VAL A 88 2.07 -12.37 9.18
N ASN A 89 2.61 -11.29 8.59
CA ASN A 89 1.90 -10.60 7.51
C ASN A 89 2.82 -9.84 6.55
N ALA A 90 2.33 -9.62 5.34
CA ALA A 90 2.82 -8.63 4.40
C ALA A 90 1.61 -7.92 3.78
N PHE A 91 1.78 -6.66 3.39
CA PHE A 91 0.71 -5.88 2.79
C PHE A 91 1.25 -4.64 2.07
N ALA A 92 0.44 -4.07 1.19
CA ALA A 92 0.75 -2.79 0.54
C ALA A 92 -0.32 -1.72 0.74
N LEU A 93 0.13 -0.49 1.04
CA LEU A 93 -0.69 0.70 0.94
C LEU A 93 -0.81 1.12 -0.54
N PRO A 94 -1.90 1.83 -0.92
CA PRO A 94 -2.02 2.48 -2.20
C PRO A 94 -0.77 3.29 -2.54
N GLY A 95 -0.40 3.33 -3.82
CA GLY A 95 0.73 4.12 -4.28
C GLY A 95 2.12 3.49 -4.10
N GLY A 96 2.26 2.30 -3.50
CA GLY A 96 3.51 1.53 -3.56
C GLY A 96 4.29 1.39 -2.25
N GLN A 97 3.68 1.66 -1.10
CA GLN A 97 4.33 1.44 0.19
C GLN A 97 4.08 -0.01 0.63
N VAL A 98 5.10 -0.86 0.53
CA VAL A 98 5.03 -2.30 0.77
C VAL A 98 5.68 -2.63 2.10
N PHE A 99 4.98 -3.38 2.94
CA PHE A 99 5.38 -3.73 4.29
C PHE A 99 5.45 -5.24 4.46
N ILE A 100 6.46 -5.69 5.20
CA ILE A 100 6.58 -7.07 5.70
C ILE A 100 6.89 -7.00 7.19
N THR A 101 6.24 -7.84 8.00
CA THR A 101 6.52 -7.91 9.45
C THR A 101 7.74 -8.78 9.72
N ALA A 102 8.50 -8.45 10.78
CA ALA A 102 9.60 -9.30 11.26
C ALA A 102 9.14 -10.74 11.50
N GLY A 103 7.93 -10.93 12.05
CA GLY A 103 7.36 -12.26 12.27
C GLY A 103 7.15 -13.07 10.98
N LEU A 104 6.81 -12.44 9.85
CA LEU A 104 6.79 -13.16 8.56
C LEU A 104 8.21 -13.34 8.03
N PHE A 105 9.04 -12.30 8.07
CA PHE A 105 10.40 -12.34 7.57
C PHE A 105 11.23 -13.47 8.20
N ASP A 106 11.13 -13.66 9.53
CA ASP A 106 11.85 -14.69 10.29
C ASP A 106 11.42 -16.13 9.94
N ARG A 107 10.28 -16.30 9.27
CA ARG A 107 9.80 -17.60 8.78
C ARG A 107 10.26 -17.93 7.37
N LEU A 108 10.82 -16.96 6.64
CA LEU A 108 11.30 -17.17 5.28
C LEU A 108 12.69 -17.82 5.33
N GLU A 109 12.85 -18.91 4.60
CA GLU A 109 14.09 -19.69 4.60
C GLU A 109 15.11 -19.17 3.60
N ASN A 110 14.66 -18.42 2.59
CA ASN A 110 15.52 -17.93 1.51
C ASN A 110 14.93 -16.70 0.79
N GLU A 111 15.79 -16.06 0.02
CA GLU A 111 15.48 -14.87 -0.78
C GLU A 111 14.38 -15.11 -1.82
N ALA A 112 14.23 -16.33 -2.34
CA ALA A 112 13.19 -16.64 -3.32
C ALA A 112 11.79 -16.62 -2.69
N GLN A 113 11.64 -17.10 -1.46
CA GLN A 113 10.39 -16.99 -0.70
C GLN A 113 10.05 -15.53 -0.39
N LEU A 114 11.05 -14.73 0.02
CA LEU A 114 10.89 -13.28 0.18
C LEU A 114 10.44 -12.61 -1.11
N ALA A 115 11.08 -12.96 -2.23
CA ALA A 115 10.74 -12.42 -3.53
C ALA A 115 9.31 -12.79 -3.96
N GLY A 116 8.84 -14.00 -3.62
CA GLY A 116 7.46 -14.42 -3.84
C GLY A 116 6.45 -13.57 -3.07
N VAL A 117 6.69 -13.34 -1.77
CA VAL A 117 5.84 -12.49 -0.93
C VAL A 117 5.82 -11.04 -1.44
N LEU A 118 6.99 -10.43 -1.67
CA LEU A 118 7.07 -9.06 -2.16
C LEU A 118 6.50 -8.92 -3.58
N GLY A 119 6.70 -9.91 -4.44
CA GLY A 119 6.14 -9.94 -5.79
C GLY A 119 4.61 -9.96 -5.80
N HIS A 120 4.00 -10.72 -4.88
CA HIS A 120 2.56 -10.72 -4.67
C HIS A 120 2.04 -9.33 -4.28
N GLU A 121 2.67 -8.68 -3.30
CA GLU A 121 2.29 -7.34 -2.85
C GLU A 121 2.49 -6.26 -3.93
N ILE A 122 3.59 -6.33 -4.70
CA ILE A 122 3.79 -5.46 -5.87
C ILE A 122 2.64 -5.64 -6.87
N GLY A 123 2.21 -6.88 -7.10
CA GLY A 123 1.04 -7.19 -7.92
C GLY A 123 -0.23 -6.49 -7.44
N HIS A 124 -0.49 -6.47 -6.14
CA HIS A 124 -1.64 -5.75 -5.56
C HIS A 124 -1.57 -4.24 -5.81
N VAL A 125 -0.39 -3.63 -5.68
CA VAL A 125 -0.18 -2.20 -5.98
C VAL A 125 -0.43 -1.91 -7.45
N VAL A 126 0.21 -2.68 -8.34
CA VAL A 126 0.09 -2.49 -9.79
C VAL A 126 -1.36 -2.65 -10.24
N ASN A 127 -2.09 -3.61 -9.67
CA ASN A 127 -3.52 -3.80 -9.92
C ASN A 127 -4.42 -2.87 -9.11
N ARG A 128 -3.89 -1.95 -8.30
CA ARG A 128 -4.68 -0.98 -7.51
C ARG A 128 -5.75 -1.65 -6.62
N HIS A 129 -5.53 -2.89 -6.20
CA HIS A 129 -6.54 -3.67 -5.45
C HIS A 129 -6.94 -2.97 -4.14
N THR A 130 -5.96 -2.43 -3.39
CA THR A 130 -6.24 -1.68 -2.16
C THR A 130 -7.11 -0.45 -2.42
N ALA A 131 -6.87 0.27 -3.52
CA ALA A 131 -7.67 1.44 -3.89
C ALA A 131 -9.10 1.06 -4.32
N GLU A 132 -9.25 -0.04 -5.06
CA GLU A 132 -10.55 -0.58 -5.44
C GLU A 132 -11.36 -1.04 -4.23
N GLN A 133 -10.73 -1.73 -3.29
CA GLN A 133 -11.37 -2.17 -2.05
C GLN A 133 -11.76 -0.99 -1.16
N MET A 134 -10.90 0.05 -1.10
CA MET A 134 -11.24 1.30 -0.41
C MET A 134 -12.45 1.99 -1.06
N ALA A 135 -12.50 2.08 -2.38
CA ALA A 135 -13.63 2.66 -3.12
C ALA A 135 -14.95 1.93 -2.83
N LYS A 136 -14.92 0.61 -2.65
CA LYS A 136 -16.08 -0.22 -2.26
C LYS A 136 -16.46 -0.09 -0.78
N SER A 137 -15.53 0.35 0.07
CA SER A 137 -15.72 0.45 1.53
C SER A 137 -16.32 1.80 1.97
N ARG A 138 -16.63 1.91 3.27
CA ARG A 138 -17.04 3.20 3.90
C ARG A 138 -15.98 4.29 3.74
N LEU A 139 -14.70 3.94 3.60
CA LEU A 139 -13.62 4.90 3.30
C LEU A 139 -13.83 5.59 1.95
N GLY A 140 -14.27 4.87 0.91
CA GLY A 140 -14.57 5.45 -0.40
C GLY A 140 -15.66 6.53 -0.33
N GLN A 141 -16.65 6.33 0.53
CA GLN A 141 -17.70 7.33 0.78
C GLN A 141 -17.13 8.59 1.48
N MET A 142 -16.29 8.41 2.50
CA MET A 142 -15.61 9.51 3.18
C MET A 142 -14.66 10.29 2.26
N LEU A 143 -13.96 9.57 1.39
CA LEU A 143 -13.01 10.12 0.43
C LEU A 143 -13.70 10.92 -0.67
N THR A 144 -14.82 10.43 -1.18
CA THR A 144 -15.67 11.16 -2.14
C THR A 144 -16.13 12.49 -1.54
N LEU A 145 -16.52 12.50 -0.26
CA LEU A 145 -16.91 13.72 0.44
C LEU A 145 -15.71 14.67 0.63
N ALA A 146 -14.52 14.15 0.95
CA ALA A 146 -13.30 14.94 1.14
C ALA A 146 -12.80 15.60 -0.16
N VAL A 147 -12.81 14.87 -1.28
CA VAL A 147 -12.46 15.42 -2.60
C VAL A 147 -13.48 16.49 -3.03
N GLY A 148 -14.76 16.30 -2.71
CA GLY A 148 -15.82 17.27 -3.01
C GLY A 148 -15.78 18.57 -2.19
N VAL A 149 -15.20 18.56 -0.97
CA VAL A 149 -15.09 19.73 -0.08
C VAL A 149 -13.73 20.42 -0.10
N GLY A 150 -12.75 19.89 -0.83
CA GLY A 150 -11.43 20.52 -1.03
C GLY A 150 -11.46 21.88 -1.76
N ALA A 151 -12.65 22.37 -2.14
CA ALA A 151 -12.86 23.71 -2.68
C ALA A 151 -13.22 24.77 -1.61
N SER A 152 -13.41 24.39 -0.34
CA SER A 152 -13.78 25.30 0.76
C SER A 152 -12.82 25.16 1.94
N GLY A 153 -11.80 26.02 1.99
CA GLY A 153 -10.63 25.89 2.86
C GLY A 153 -10.88 26.07 4.37
N GLY A 154 -11.01 24.97 5.11
CA GLY A 154 -11.01 24.93 6.57
C GLY A 154 -10.50 23.61 7.14
N ASP A 155 -9.59 23.70 8.14
CA ASP A 155 -9.03 22.61 8.97
C ASP A 155 -8.71 21.27 8.27
N ASP A 156 -8.07 21.36 7.10
CA ASP A 156 -7.70 20.21 6.25
C ASP A 156 -6.80 19.19 6.97
N ARG A 157 -6.00 19.63 7.96
CA ARG A 157 -5.07 18.77 8.70
C ARG A 157 -5.77 17.76 9.60
N GLY A 158 -6.82 18.17 10.32
CA GLY A 158 -7.53 17.29 11.26
C GLY A 158 -8.35 16.22 10.54
N ARG A 159 -8.97 16.58 9.42
CA ARG A 159 -9.77 15.65 8.59
C ARG A 159 -8.88 14.66 7.82
N ASN A 160 -7.74 15.11 7.30
CA ASN A 160 -6.76 14.21 6.67
C ASN A 160 -6.18 13.22 7.68
N ALA A 161 -5.84 13.65 8.90
CA ALA A 161 -5.35 12.74 9.95
C ALA A 161 -6.38 11.66 10.31
N GLN A 162 -7.66 12.01 10.48
CA GLN A 162 -8.71 11.04 10.74
C GLN A 162 -8.90 10.04 9.60
N MET A 163 -8.77 10.50 8.35
CA MET A 163 -8.86 9.64 7.18
C MET A 163 -7.68 8.66 7.10
N ILE A 164 -6.46 9.14 7.33
CA ILE A 164 -5.26 8.30 7.36
C ILE A 164 -5.39 7.25 8.47
N ALA A 165 -5.81 7.65 9.68
CA ALA A 165 -6.05 6.71 10.78
C ALA A 165 -7.10 5.65 10.44
N ALA A 166 -8.20 6.05 9.80
CA ALA A 166 -9.24 5.12 9.36
C ALA A 166 -8.72 4.14 8.28
N MET A 167 -7.91 4.63 7.34
CA MET A 167 -7.26 3.82 6.31
C MET A 167 -6.26 2.83 6.91
N VAL A 168 -5.37 3.29 7.81
CA VAL A 168 -4.41 2.43 8.51
C VAL A 168 -5.15 1.33 9.27
N ASN A 169 -6.22 1.68 9.99
CA ASN A 169 -7.04 0.71 10.70
C ASN A 169 -7.66 -0.32 9.74
N GLN A 170 -8.22 0.12 8.62
CA GLN A 170 -8.77 -0.79 7.62
C GLN A 170 -7.70 -1.73 7.07
N VAL A 171 -6.55 -1.21 6.60
CA VAL A 171 -5.48 -2.02 6.02
C VAL A 171 -4.89 -3.00 7.02
N THR A 172 -4.72 -2.63 8.30
CA THR A 172 -4.28 -3.59 9.32
C THR A 172 -5.29 -4.72 9.58
N GLN A 173 -6.59 -4.46 9.37
CA GLN A 173 -7.64 -5.48 9.50
C GLN A 173 -7.79 -6.32 8.23
N LEU A 174 -7.37 -5.79 7.08
CA LEU A 174 -7.16 -6.55 5.86
C LEU A 174 -5.98 -7.50 6.09
N ARG A 175 -6.26 -8.60 6.79
CA ARG A 175 -5.47 -9.81 6.65
C ARG A 175 -5.66 -10.21 5.20
N PHE A 176 -4.68 -9.95 4.34
CA PHE A 176 -4.66 -10.41 2.95
C PHE A 176 -4.70 -11.95 2.99
N SER A 177 -5.92 -12.48 3.02
CA SER A 177 -6.25 -13.85 3.40
C SER A 177 -7.17 -14.37 2.33
N ARG A 178 -6.59 -14.90 1.24
CA ARG A 178 -7.12 -15.81 0.20
C ARG A 178 -8.47 -15.50 -0.48
N GLU A 179 -9.28 -14.57 -0.01
CA GLU A 179 -10.60 -14.25 -0.59
C GLU A 179 -10.50 -13.22 -1.74
N ASP A 180 -9.34 -12.57 -1.91
CA ASP A 180 -9.07 -11.61 -3.00
C ASP A 180 -8.35 -12.26 -4.22
N GLU A 181 -8.35 -13.60 -4.35
CA GLU A 181 -7.69 -14.35 -5.44
C GLU A 181 -8.56 -14.56 -6.72
N SER A 182 -9.65 -13.80 -6.92
CA SER A 182 -10.48 -13.92 -8.14
C SER A 182 -10.89 -12.58 -8.76
#